data_AF-A0A533WKF1-F1
#
_entry.id   AF-A0A533WKF1-F1
#
_cell.length_a   1.000
_cell.length_b   1.000
_cell.length_c   1.000
_cell.angle_alpha   90.00
_cell.angle_beta   90.00
_cell.angle_gamma   90.00
#
_symmetry.space_group_name_H-M   'P 1'
#
loop_
_entity.id
_entity.type
_entity.pdbx_description
1 polymer ?
#
loop_
_entity_poly.entity_id
_entity_poly.type
_entity_poly.pdbx_seq_one_letter_code
_entity_poly.pdbx_strand_id
1 'polypeptide(L)'
;MGIPLFANQVGNVLVVNQDGFPVSYSINGGNITLYTLGATKISLSYDTDALTTKQGTVWQMTFTSLSDTSLTLPFESTLLSFSSTPTSLSTVNGSPSLVLSAGSWQVSYGLPLLGSTSTKASTTSTAATMTTTRSGVITSTS
;
A
#
# COMPACT_ATOMS: atom_id res chain seq x y z
N MET A 1 18.58 -25.64 -1.76
CA MET A 1 17.10 -25.59 -1.95
C MET A 1 16.80 -24.53 -3.00
N GLY A 2 16.04 -24.86 -4.06
CA GLY A 2 15.69 -23.91 -5.13
C GLY A 2 14.28 -23.36 -4.93
N ILE A 3 14.12 -22.03 -5.02
CA ILE A 3 12.84 -21.34 -4.82
C ILE A 3 12.66 -20.35 -5.97
N PRO A 4 11.49 -20.31 -6.65
CA PRO A 4 11.22 -19.29 -7.64
C PRO A 4 10.95 -17.95 -6.95
N LEU A 5 11.51 -16.89 -7.52
CA LEU A 5 11.24 -15.50 -7.16
C LEU A 5 10.00 -15.03 -7.92
N PHE A 6 9.35 -13.98 -7.42
CA PHE A 6 8.22 -13.38 -8.16
C PHE A 6 8.67 -12.70 -9.46
N ALA A 7 9.96 -12.34 -9.58
CA ALA A 7 10.52 -11.64 -10.73
C ALA A 7 11.90 -12.17 -11.12
N ASN A 8 12.28 -11.96 -12.38
CA ASN A 8 13.61 -12.31 -12.90
C ASN A 8 14.69 -11.26 -12.57
N GLN A 9 14.28 -10.03 -12.27
CA GLN A 9 15.17 -8.94 -11.90
C GLN A 9 14.87 -8.54 -10.47
N VAL A 10 15.83 -8.81 -9.59
CA VAL A 10 15.75 -8.50 -8.17
C VAL A 10 17.01 -7.78 -7.71
N GLY A 11 16.85 -6.85 -6.78
CA GLY A 11 17.93 -6.11 -6.11
C GLY A 11 17.87 -6.28 -4.60
N ASN A 12 18.89 -5.78 -3.90
CA ASN A 12 18.96 -5.75 -2.44
C ASN A 12 18.63 -7.09 -1.75
N VAL A 13 19.11 -8.20 -2.34
CA VAL A 13 18.80 -9.54 -1.86
C VAL A 13 19.52 -9.82 -0.55
N LEU A 14 18.73 -10.08 0.49
CA LEU A 14 19.20 -10.47 1.82
C LEU A 14 18.65 -11.84 2.19
N VAL A 15 19.53 -12.75 2.56
CA VAL A 15 19.18 -14.09 3.03
C VAL A 15 19.81 -14.29 4.40
N VAL A 16 18.98 -14.54 5.41
CA VAL A 16 19.42 -14.80 6.79
C VAL A 16 18.75 -16.04 7.36
N ASN A 17 19.44 -16.71 8.28
CA ASN A 17 18.87 -17.84 9.04
C ASN A 17 18.06 -17.37 10.26
N GLN A 18 17.60 -18.31 11.08
CA GLN A 18 16.84 -18.03 12.30
C GLN A 18 17.57 -17.15 13.33
N ASP A 19 18.90 -17.13 13.30
CA ASP A 19 19.75 -16.39 14.22
C ASP A 19 20.17 -15.02 13.63
N GLY A 20 19.70 -14.69 12.42
CA GLY A 20 20.05 -13.46 11.71
C GLY A 20 21.40 -13.53 10.98
N PHE A 21 22.05 -14.70 10.93
CA PHE A 21 23.31 -14.86 10.21
C PHE A 21 23.09 -14.96 8.70
N PRO A 22 23.94 -14.31 7.87
CA PRO A 22 23.86 -14.42 6.43
C PRO A 22 23.99 -15.88 5.96
N VAL A 23 23.18 -16.24 4.96
CA VAL A 23 23.20 -17.55 4.31
C VAL A 23 23.65 -17.39 2.87
N SER A 24 24.53 -18.29 2.42
CA SER A 24 25.03 -18.27 1.05
C SER A 24 23.92 -18.62 0.06
N TYR A 25 23.90 -17.93 -1.08
CA TYR A 25 22.92 -18.16 -2.14
C TYR A 25 23.52 -17.92 -3.53
N SER A 26 22.85 -18.42 -4.56
CA SER A 26 23.09 -18.09 -5.97
C SER A 26 21.77 -17.83 -6.68
N ILE A 27 21.75 -16.91 -7.65
CA ILE A 27 20.56 -16.55 -8.42
C ILE A 27 20.83 -16.88 -9.89
N ASN A 28 19.88 -17.56 -10.52
CA ASN A 28 19.90 -17.86 -11.95
C ASN A 28 18.51 -17.57 -12.54
N GLY A 29 18.39 -16.45 -13.25
CA GLY A 29 17.10 -15.93 -13.71
C GLY A 29 16.16 -15.65 -12.52
N GLY A 30 14.90 -16.09 -12.64
CA GLY A 30 13.90 -15.98 -11.57
C GLY A 30 13.98 -17.08 -10.50
N ASN A 31 15.09 -17.79 -10.35
CA ASN A 31 15.25 -18.82 -9.32
C ASN A 31 16.44 -18.51 -8.42
N ILE A 32 16.23 -18.64 -7.11
CA ILE A 32 17.29 -18.56 -6.10
C ILE A 32 17.58 -19.94 -5.52
N THR A 33 18.87 -20.27 -5.40
CA THR A 33 19.36 -21.49 -4.74
C THR A 33 20.01 -21.10 -3.42
N LEU A 34 19.47 -21.64 -2.32
CA LEU A 34 19.94 -21.40 -0.96
C LEU A 34 20.80 -22.57 -0.45
N TYR A 35 21.94 -22.25 0.16
CA TYR A 35 22.86 -23.18 0.81
C TYR A 35 22.71 -23.10 2.33
N THR A 36 21.70 -23.76 2.88
CA THR A 36 21.23 -23.54 4.26
C THR A 36 22.10 -24.14 5.36
N LEU A 37 22.98 -25.10 5.04
CA LEU A 37 23.93 -25.73 5.97
C LEU A 37 23.29 -26.21 7.30
N GLY A 38 22.05 -26.69 7.25
CA GLY A 38 21.32 -27.17 8.43
C GLY A 38 20.45 -26.13 9.14
N ALA A 39 20.35 -24.90 8.62
CA ALA A 39 19.36 -23.94 9.10
C ALA A 39 17.92 -24.47 8.92
N THR A 40 17.11 -24.30 9.96
CA THR A 40 15.72 -24.78 10.00
C THR A 40 14.72 -23.75 9.49
N LYS A 41 15.09 -22.46 9.52
CA LYS A 41 14.29 -21.35 8.99
C LYS A 41 15.20 -20.37 8.27
N ILE A 42 14.70 -19.88 7.13
CA ILE A 42 15.35 -18.87 6.31
C ILE A 42 14.38 -17.72 6.08
N SER A 43 14.88 -16.49 6.17
CA SER A 43 14.20 -15.30 5.71
C SER A 43 14.90 -14.77 4.46
N LEU A 44 14.14 -14.64 3.38
CA LEU A 44 14.58 -14.07 2.11
C LEU A 44 13.85 -12.74 1.89
N SER A 45 14.60 -11.68 1.64
CA SER A 45 14.07 -10.36 1.30
C SER A 45 14.77 -9.83 0.06
N TYR A 46 14.04 -9.13 -0.80
CA TYR A 46 14.55 -8.56 -2.04
C TYR A 46 13.61 -7.48 -2.55
N ASP A 47 14.14 -6.61 -3.40
CA ASP A 47 13.40 -5.57 -4.10
C ASP A 47 13.24 -5.91 -5.58
N THR A 48 12.12 -5.52 -6.18
CA THR A 48 11.90 -5.63 -7.63
C THR A 48 10.89 -4.57 -8.08
N ASP A 49 11.11 -4.03 -9.27
CA ASP A 49 10.20 -3.10 -9.96
C ASP A 49 9.35 -3.82 -11.04
N ALA A 50 9.63 -5.09 -11.32
CA ALA A 50 9.06 -5.82 -12.45
C ALA A 50 7.61 -6.30 -12.26
N LEU A 51 7.08 -6.28 -11.02
CA LEU A 51 5.74 -6.82 -10.72
C LEU A 51 4.61 -5.86 -11.01
N THR A 52 4.92 -4.58 -11.23
CA THR A 52 3.93 -3.52 -11.35
C THR A 52 4.02 -2.79 -12.67
N THR A 53 2.88 -2.49 -13.25
CA THR A 53 2.74 -1.70 -14.46
C THR A 53 1.75 -0.57 -14.23
N LYS A 54 1.89 0.54 -14.97
CA LYS A 54 1.02 1.71 -14.82
C LYS A 54 0.31 2.00 -16.14
N GLN A 55 -1.00 2.18 -16.09
CA GLN A 55 -1.81 2.66 -17.21
C GLN A 55 -2.68 3.83 -16.76
N GLY A 56 -2.43 5.03 -17.31
CA GLY A 56 -3.08 6.26 -16.86
C GLY A 56 -2.78 6.53 -15.38
N THR A 57 -3.82 6.59 -14.55
CA THR A 57 -3.72 6.78 -13.09
C THR A 57 -3.73 5.46 -12.30
N VAL A 58 -3.92 4.32 -12.97
CA VAL A 58 -4.07 3.01 -12.34
C VAL A 58 -2.74 2.25 -12.39
N TRP A 59 -2.39 1.66 -11.26
CA TRP A 59 -1.32 0.68 -11.15
C TRP A 59 -1.92 -0.72 -11.13
N GLN A 60 -1.27 -1.65 -11.83
CA GLN A 60 -1.63 -3.04 -11.88
C GLN A 60 -0.42 -3.89 -11.47
N MET A 61 -0.61 -4.72 -10.46
CA MET A 61 0.36 -5.71 -10.01
C MET A 61 -0.05 -7.09 -10.52
N THR A 62 0.91 -7.90 -10.99
CA THR A 62 0.64 -9.27 -11.45
C THR A 62 1.75 -10.20 -10.98
N PHE A 63 1.37 -11.30 -10.32
CA PHE A 63 2.31 -12.31 -9.82
C PHE A 63 1.60 -13.65 -9.62
N THR A 64 2.39 -14.72 -9.56
CA THR A 64 1.90 -16.06 -9.21
C THR A 64 2.51 -16.47 -7.87
N SER A 65 1.65 -16.74 -6.89
CA SER A 65 2.09 -17.22 -5.59
C SER A 65 1.97 -18.73 -5.43
N LEU A 66 2.98 -19.32 -4.81
CA LEU A 66 3.05 -20.74 -4.50
C LEU A 66 2.32 -21.10 -3.20
N SER A 67 2.03 -20.13 -2.35
CA SER A 67 1.41 -20.31 -1.04
C SER A 67 0.55 -19.12 -0.67
N ASP A 68 -0.12 -19.21 0.47
CA ASP A 68 -0.83 -18.07 1.03
C ASP A 68 0.13 -16.88 1.20
N THR A 69 -0.30 -15.70 0.76
CA THR A 69 0.54 -14.51 0.65
C THR A 69 -0.17 -13.32 1.24
N SER A 70 0.56 -12.54 2.03
CA SER A 70 0.11 -11.22 2.46
C SER A 70 0.62 -10.17 1.48
N LEU A 71 -0.30 -9.40 0.91
CA LEU A 71 0.00 -8.28 0.01
C LEU A 71 -0.41 -6.98 0.71
N THR A 72 0.54 -6.10 0.94
CA THR A 72 0.30 -4.74 1.43
C THR A 72 0.55 -3.75 0.30
N LEU A 73 -0.48 -2.99 -0.05
CA LEU A 73 -0.38 -1.94 -1.07
C LEU A 73 0.22 -0.66 -0.49
N PRO A 74 0.65 0.30 -1.34
CA PRO A 74 1.19 1.56 -0.86
C PRO A 74 0.26 2.32 0.09
N PHE A 75 0.84 3.14 0.95
CA PHE A 75 0.13 4.00 1.88
C PHE A 75 -0.88 4.90 1.16
N GLU A 76 -2.10 5.02 1.72
CA GLU A 76 -3.22 5.83 1.19
C GLU A 76 -3.63 5.44 -0.24
N SER A 77 -3.26 4.24 -0.70
CA SER A 77 -3.74 3.71 -1.97
C SER A 77 -5.19 3.26 -1.88
N THR A 78 -5.89 3.35 -3.01
CA THR A 78 -7.26 2.82 -3.15
C THR A 78 -7.21 1.50 -3.91
N LEU A 79 -7.65 0.41 -3.29
CA LEU A 79 -7.83 -0.87 -3.97
C LEU A 79 -9.00 -0.76 -4.96
N LEU A 80 -8.75 -1.05 -6.24
CA LEU A 80 -9.75 -0.89 -7.31
C LEU A 80 -10.35 -2.24 -7.73
N SER A 81 -9.50 -3.24 -7.99
CA SER A 81 -9.97 -4.57 -8.40
C SER A 81 -8.94 -5.66 -8.11
N PHE A 82 -9.40 -6.91 -8.12
CA PHE A 82 -8.58 -8.11 -8.01
C PHE A 82 -9.19 -9.24 -8.85
N SER A 83 -8.36 -10.14 -9.38
CA SER A 83 -8.80 -11.21 -10.30
C SER A 83 -9.57 -12.35 -9.65
N SER A 84 -9.50 -12.49 -8.32
CA SER A 84 -10.14 -13.57 -7.56
C SER A 84 -10.46 -13.11 -6.15
N THR A 85 -11.27 -13.84 -5.39
CA THR A 85 -11.68 -13.40 -4.04
C THR A 85 -10.55 -13.60 -3.02
N PRO A 86 -10.04 -12.53 -2.37
CA PRO A 86 -9.08 -12.63 -1.27
C PRO A 86 -9.68 -13.37 -0.07
N THR A 87 -8.84 -14.09 0.67
CA THR A 87 -9.24 -14.73 1.94
C THR A 87 -9.59 -13.69 3.00
N SER A 88 -8.93 -12.54 2.97
CA SER A 88 -9.21 -11.44 3.88
C SER A 88 -8.81 -10.10 3.26
N LEU A 89 -9.52 -9.05 3.67
CA LEU A 89 -9.24 -7.65 3.36
C LEU A 89 -9.18 -6.87 4.67
N SER A 90 -8.16 -6.04 4.82
CA SER A 90 -7.99 -5.17 5.97
C SER A 90 -7.24 -3.89 5.60
N THR A 91 -7.02 -3.03 6.59
CA THR A 91 -6.18 -1.85 6.45
C THR A 91 -5.16 -1.84 7.58
N VAL A 92 -3.89 -1.69 7.24
CA VAL A 92 -2.78 -1.65 8.19
C VAL A 92 -2.09 -0.30 8.03
N ASN A 93 -2.19 0.57 9.05
CA ASN A 93 -1.55 1.88 9.06
C ASN A 93 -1.85 2.72 7.79
N GLY A 94 -3.12 2.79 7.36
CA GLY A 94 -3.54 3.52 6.16
C GLY A 94 -3.19 2.82 4.83
N SER A 95 -2.65 1.61 4.87
CA SER A 95 -2.34 0.81 3.67
C SER A 95 -3.35 -0.34 3.51
N PRO A 96 -3.99 -0.52 2.34
CA PRO A 96 -4.79 -1.71 2.07
C PRO A 96 -3.94 -2.97 2.18
N SER A 97 -4.45 -3.99 2.87
CA SER A 97 -3.77 -5.27 3.03
C SER A 97 -4.71 -6.42 2.68
N LEU A 98 -4.18 -7.40 1.94
CA LEU A 98 -4.92 -8.55 1.45
C LEU A 98 -4.23 -9.83 1.89
N VAL A 99 -5.02 -10.85 2.22
CA VAL A 99 -4.54 -12.24 2.34
C VAL A 99 -5.04 -13.00 1.13
N LEU A 100 -4.11 -13.55 0.36
CA LEU A 100 -4.34 -14.18 -0.94
C LEU A 100 -3.96 -15.64 -0.86
N SER A 101 -4.78 -16.54 -1.40
CA SER A 101 -4.42 -17.95 -1.54
C SER A 101 -3.36 -18.15 -2.63
N ALA A 102 -2.73 -19.32 -2.65
CA ALA A 102 -1.87 -19.73 -3.77
C ALA A 102 -2.60 -19.58 -5.13
N GLY A 103 -1.88 -19.17 -6.16
CA GLY A 103 -2.42 -18.94 -7.50
C GLY A 103 -1.92 -17.66 -8.16
N SER A 104 -2.45 -17.38 -9.35
CA SER A 104 -2.14 -16.18 -10.12
C SER A 104 -3.07 -15.04 -9.74
N TRP A 105 -2.48 -13.89 -9.42
CA TRP A 105 -3.19 -12.71 -8.97
C TRP A 105 -2.91 -11.54 -9.89
N GLN A 106 -3.97 -10.79 -10.21
CA GLN A 106 -3.89 -9.45 -10.73
C GLN A 106 -4.61 -8.53 -9.75
N VAL A 107 -3.93 -7.46 -9.32
CA VAL A 107 -4.48 -6.49 -8.36
C VAL A 107 -4.28 -5.09 -8.93
N SER A 108 -5.36 -4.32 -9.03
CA SER A 108 -5.33 -2.95 -9.51
C SER A 108 -5.58 -1.98 -8.37
N TYR A 109 -4.81 -0.90 -8.33
CA TYR A 109 -4.90 0.13 -7.29
C TYR A 109 -4.61 1.53 -7.83
N GLY A 110 -5.17 2.54 -7.18
CA GLY A 110 -4.87 3.95 -7.41
C GLY A 110 -3.99 4.50 -6.30
N LEU A 111 -3.03 5.36 -6.65
CA LEU A 111 -2.29 6.15 -5.67
C LEU A 111 -3.03 7.46 -5.37
N PRO A 112 -2.89 8.02 -4.17
CA PRO A 112 -3.50 9.31 -3.85
C PRO A 112 -2.94 10.38 -4.78
N LEU A 113 -3.82 11.25 -5.28
CA LEU A 113 -3.37 12.45 -5.99
C LEU A 113 -2.72 13.35 -4.95
N LEU A 114 -1.43 13.63 -5.12
CA LEU A 114 -0.74 14.68 -4.39
C LEU A 114 -1.35 16.02 -4.83
N GLY A 115 -2.45 16.42 -4.22
CA GLY A 115 -3.04 17.72 -4.43
C GLY A 115 -2.08 18.77 -3.89
N SER A 116 -1.72 19.77 -4.71
CA SER A 116 -1.18 21.03 -4.18
C SER A 116 -2.18 21.55 -3.15
N THR A 117 -1.82 21.56 -1.88
CA THR A 117 -2.67 22.04 -0.80
C THR A 117 -2.91 23.54 -1.01
N SER A 118 -4.01 23.92 -1.65
CA SER A 118 -4.55 25.28 -1.54
C SER A 118 -5.27 25.35 -0.20
N THR A 119 -4.60 25.89 0.81
CA THR A 119 -5.18 26.22 2.12
C THR A 119 -6.34 27.18 1.92
N LYS A 120 -7.57 26.66 1.82
CA LYS A 120 -8.78 27.48 1.88
C LYS A 120 -9.00 27.84 3.34
N ALA A 121 -8.66 29.07 3.71
CA ALA A 121 -8.95 29.62 5.03
C ALA A 121 -10.47 29.53 5.29
N SER A 122 -10.87 28.85 6.36
CA SER A 122 -12.24 28.89 6.88
C SER A 122 -12.48 30.23 7.56
N THR A 123 -13.23 31.12 6.92
CA THR A 123 -13.82 32.28 7.59
C THR A 123 -15.09 31.81 8.32
N THR A 124 -14.97 31.63 9.63
CA THR A 124 -16.10 31.33 10.52
C THR A 124 -17.01 32.56 10.65
N SER A 125 -18.28 32.39 10.32
CA SER A 125 -19.43 33.30 10.57
C SER A 125 -20.52 32.40 11.18
N THR A 126 -21.27 32.69 12.25
CA THR A 126 -21.44 33.82 13.18
C THR A 126 -22.35 33.27 14.31
N ALA A 127 -22.20 33.73 15.56
CA ALA A 127 -23.34 34.00 16.46
C ALA A 127 -22.88 34.77 17.71
N ALA A 128 -22.98 36.10 17.68
CA ALA A 128 -22.90 36.92 18.89
C ALA A 128 -24.32 37.33 19.30
N THR A 129 -24.77 36.83 20.45
CA THR A 129 -25.97 37.31 21.15
C THR A 129 -25.62 38.62 21.85
N MET A 130 -26.23 39.74 21.44
CA MET A 130 -26.17 41.00 22.19
C MET A 130 -27.58 41.55 22.39
N THR A 131 -28.05 41.45 23.62
CA THR A 131 -29.21 42.15 24.17
C THR A 131 -28.80 43.59 24.46
N THR A 132 -29.49 44.61 23.94
CA THR A 132 -29.42 45.98 24.48
C THR A 132 -30.72 46.75 24.27
N THR A 133 -31.25 47.19 25.40
CA THR A 133 -32.36 48.13 25.63
C THR A 133 -31.99 49.56 25.22
N ARG A 134 -32.94 50.32 24.62
CA ARG A 134 -33.45 51.65 25.05
C ARG A 134 -33.76 52.64 23.89
N SER A 135 -35.00 53.11 23.89
CA SER A 135 -35.63 54.34 23.38
C SER A 135 -35.01 55.14 22.21
N GLY A 136 -35.83 55.37 21.19
CA GLY A 136 -35.70 56.52 20.28
C GLY A 136 -36.74 56.51 19.16
N VAL A 137 -37.75 57.38 19.26
CA VAL A 137 -38.78 57.66 18.23
C VAL A 137 -38.15 58.43 17.07
N ILE A 138 -38.45 58.08 15.82
CA ILE A 138 -38.68 59.06 14.72
C ILE A 138 -39.46 58.41 13.56
N THR A 139 -40.54 59.10 13.18
CA THR A 139 -41.46 58.89 12.05
C THR A 139 -40.87 59.45 10.76
N SER A 140 -41.07 58.81 9.60
CA SER A 140 -41.29 59.54 8.34
C SER A 140 -41.94 58.68 7.26
N THR A 141 -42.98 59.25 6.67
CA THR A 141 -43.87 58.78 5.60
C THR A 141 -43.25 58.90 4.21
N SER A 142 -43.77 58.12 3.27
CA SER A 142 -44.18 58.57 1.93
C SER A 142 -45.34 57.72 1.44
#